data_AF-A0A353GKM6-F1
#
_entry.id   AF-A0A353GKM6-F1
#
_cell.length_a   1.000
_cell.length_b   1.000
_cell.length_c   1.000
_cell.angle_alpha   90.00
_cell.angle_beta   90.00
_cell.angle_gamma   90.00
#
_symmetry.space_group_name_H-M   'P 1'
#
loop_
_entity.id
_entity.type
_entity.pdbx_description
1 polymer ?
#
loop_
_entity_poly.entity_id
_entity_poly.type
_entity_poly.pdbx_seq_one_letter_code
_entity_poly.pdbx_strand_id
1 'polypeptide(L)'
;MRDDDEYPNSDPEIDFSERTLHRAQWTWRMCLLLPFCYLGIAWLVEKWCFDAAHHGFLPLRRDKIDIFISIFAGLVVAAQITLILLRSRFAAVLHRRESSKMETAYLYWKRTLWLLCCADIPSGLGLILFLLFGYWCLLIAFSVCSYLLYAQAYPRARILTE
;
A
#
# COMPACT_ATOMS: atom_id res chain seq x y z
N MET A 1 -27.54 -45.07 -15.10
CA MET A 1 -28.37 -44.00 -14.52
C MET A 1 -27.70 -43.50 -13.26
N ARG A 2 -26.78 -42.54 -13.41
CA ARG A 2 -26.61 -41.37 -12.54
C ARG A 2 -25.45 -40.53 -13.08
N ASP A 3 -25.87 -39.43 -13.68
CA ASP A 3 -25.27 -38.10 -13.64
C ASP A 3 -23.77 -38.03 -13.93
N ASP A 4 -23.49 -37.82 -15.21
CA ASP A 4 -22.36 -37.03 -15.66
C ASP A 4 -22.37 -35.70 -14.88
N ASP A 5 -21.46 -35.57 -13.90
CA ASP A 5 -21.14 -34.31 -13.24
C ASP A 5 -20.53 -33.37 -14.29
N GLU A 6 -21.41 -32.76 -15.07
CA GLU A 6 -21.15 -31.65 -15.97
C GLU A 6 -20.74 -30.45 -15.11
N TYR A 7 -19.46 -30.43 -14.73
CA TYR A 7 -18.84 -29.21 -14.24
C TYR A 7 -19.13 -28.13 -15.28
N PRO A 8 -19.84 -27.04 -14.92
CA PRO A 8 -20.10 -25.98 -15.87
C PRO A 8 -18.73 -25.52 -16.35
N ASN A 9 -18.54 -25.57 -17.66
CA ASN A 9 -17.37 -25.10 -18.38
C ASN A 9 -17.20 -23.60 -18.04
N SER A 10 -16.59 -23.32 -16.89
CA SER A 10 -16.40 -21.97 -16.37
C SER A 10 -15.46 -21.31 -17.35
N ASP A 11 -15.97 -20.35 -18.12
CA ASP A 11 -15.21 -19.66 -19.14
C ASP A 11 -13.84 -19.27 -18.56
N PRO A 12 -12.71 -19.69 -19.18
CA PRO A 12 -11.38 -19.44 -18.64
C PRO A 12 -11.09 -17.94 -18.44
N GLU A 13 -11.88 -17.07 -19.07
CA GLU A 13 -11.91 -15.62 -18.87
C GLU A 13 -12.48 -15.21 -17.50
N ILE A 14 -13.57 -15.82 -17.04
CA ILE A 14 -14.21 -15.53 -15.74
C ILE A 14 -13.25 -15.90 -14.61
N ASP A 15 -12.66 -17.09 -14.69
CA ASP A 15 -11.71 -17.60 -13.69
C ASP A 15 -10.40 -16.78 -13.66
N PHE A 16 -10.01 -16.14 -14.77
CA PHE A 16 -8.89 -15.19 -14.77
C PHE A 16 -9.24 -13.84 -14.14
N SER A 17 -10.43 -13.32 -14.42
CA SER A 17 -10.95 -12.07 -13.86
C SER A 17 -11.04 -12.13 -12.34
N GLU A 18 -11.62 -13.21 -11.81
CA GLU A 18 -11.73 -13.45 -10.36
C GLU A 18 -10.35 -13.57 -9.69
N ARG A 19 -9.42 -14.33 -10.30
CA ARG A 19 -8.04 -14.44 -9.80
C ARG A 19 -7.31 -13.09 -9.79
N THR A 20 -7.56 -12.24 -10.78
CA THR A 20 -6.96 -10.90 -10.86
C THR A 20 -7.56 -9.99 -9.78
N LEU A 21 -8.88 -10.02 -9.58
CA LEU A 21 -9.56 -9.27 -8.54
C LEU A 21 -9.10 -9.69 -7.13
N HIS A 22 -9.00 -10.99 -6.87
CA HIS A 22 -8.53 -11.52 -5.59
C HIS A 22 -7.10 -11.04 -5.29
N ARG A 23 -6.22 -11.04 -6.30
CA ARG A 23 -4.86 -10.48 -6.16
C ARG A 23 -4.86 -8.97 -5.93
N ALA A 24 -5.80 -8.23 -6.54
CA ALA A 24 -5.99 -6.79 -6.31
C ALA A 24 -6.30 -6.53 -4.85
N GLN A 25 -7.29 -7.26 -4.33
CA GLN A 25 -7.76 -7.14 -2.96
C GLN A 25 -6.65 -7.52 -1.98
N TRP A 26 -5.88 -8.57 -2.28
CA TRP A 26 -4.75 -8.97 -1.45
C TRP A 26 -3.66 -7.89 -1.41
N THR A 27 -3.29 -7.35 -2.57
CA THR A 27 -2.32 -6.24 -2.67
C THR A 27 -2.81 -5.01 -1.92
N TRP A 28 -4.09 -4.66 -2.08
CA TRP A 28 -4.74 -3.56 -1.37
C TRP A 28 -4.70 -3.76 0.15
N ARG A 29 -5.01 -4.97 0.65
CA ARG A 29 -4.92 -5.30 2.08
C ARG A 29 -3.50 -5.14 2.63
N MET A 30 -2.49 -5.57 1.86
CA MET A 30 -1.08 -5.42 2.26
C MET A 30 -0.67 -3.94 2.32
N CYS A 31 -1.12 -3.12 1.37
CA CYS A 31 -0.87 -1.68 1.43
C CYS A 31 -1.63 -0.99 2.58
N LEU A 32 -2.77 -1.51 3.02
CA LEU A 32 -3.49 -0.98 4.19
C LEU A 32 -2.73 -1.19 5.50
N LEU A 33 -1.80 -2.16 5.55
CA LEU A 33 -0.94 -2.38 6.71
C LEU A 33 0.22 -1.37 6.81
N LEU A 34 0.60 -0.71 5.70
CA LEU A 34 1.73 0.23 5.66
C LEU A 34 1.59 1.39 6.67
N PRO A 35 0.45 2.10 6.73
CA PRO A 35 0.25 3.17 7.70
C PRO A 35 0.37 2.71 9.16
N PHE A 36 -0.02 1.47 9.47
CA PHE A 36 0.17 0.91 10.82
C PHE A 36 1.64 0.63 11.12
N CYS A 37 2.39 0.14 10.13
CA CYS A 37 3.84 0.00 10.26
C CYS A 37 4.48 1.37 10.57
N TYR A 38 4.04 2.43 9.89
CA TYR A 38 4.50 3.80 10.13
C TYR A 38 4.16 4.32 11.53
N LEU A 39 2.96 4.04 12.05
CA LEU A 39 2.60 4.35 13.43
C LEU A 39 3.45 3.58 14.45
N GLY A 40 3.67 2.28 14.23
CA GLY A 40 4.52 1.47 15.11
C GLY A 40 5.97 1.96 15.13
N ILE A 41 6.48 2.40 13.98
CA ILE A 41 7.80 3.01 13.88
C ILE A 41 7.83 4.35 14.60
N ALA A 42 6.84 5.23 14.38
CA ALA A 42 6.77 6.51 15.07
C ALA A 42 6.74 6.35 16.59
N TRP A 43 5.99 5.35 17.09
CA TRP A 43 5.93 5.02 18.51
C TRP A 43 7.27 4.50 19.06
N LEU A 44 7.97 3.65 18.30
CA LEU A 44 9.33 3.22 18.66
C LEU A 44 10.29 4.42 18.68
N VAL A 45 10.25 5.28 17.67
CA VAL A 45 11.13 6.46 17.63
C VAL A 45 10.81 7.40 18.79
N GLU A 46 9.55 7.65 19.11
CA GLU A 46 9.16 8.41 20.30
C GLU A 46 9.78 7.83 21.57
N LYS A 47 9.54 6.54 21.82
CA LYS A 47 9.97 5.89 23.07
C LYS A 47 11.48 5.80 23.25
N TRP A 48 12.23 5.68 22.16
CA TRP A 48 13.68 5.44 22.20
C TRP A 48 14.53 6.67 21.88
N CYS A 49 13.96 7.67 21.19
CA CYS A 49 14.69 8.87 20.73
C CYS A 49 14.21 10.17 21.37
N PHE A 50 12.99 10.22 21.92
CA PHE A 50 12.48 11.40 22.63
C PHE A 50 12.48 11.13 24.15
N ASP A 51 13.14 11.99 24.93
CA ASP A 51 13.13 11.89 26.39
C ASP A 51 11.72 12.23 26.92
N ALA A 52 11.20 11.39 27.81
CA ALA A 52 9.81 11.38 28.32
C ALA A 52 9.33 12.66 29.04
N ALA A 53 10.15 13.71 29.10
CA ALA A 53 9.91 14.86 29.96
C ALA A 53 9.15 16.03 29.31
N HIS A 54 9.06 16.14 27.97
CA HIS A 54 8.48 17.37 27.36
C HIS A 54 7.76 17.12 26.04
N HIS A 55 6.50 17.57 25.94
CA HIS A 55 5.75 17.71 24.70
C HIS A 55 6.13 19.05 24.02
N GLY A 56 7.10 19.05 23.09
CA GLY A 56 7.48 20.25 22.34
C GLY A 56 8.88 20.19 21.70
N PHE A 57 9.22 21.22 20.91
CA PHE A 57 10.48 21.38 20.18
C PHE A 57 11.72 21.17 21.08
N LEU A 58 12.34 19.99 21.01
CA LEU A 58 13.74 19.84 21.36
C LEU A 58 14.46 18.99 20.31
N PRO A 59 15.70 19.34 19.94
CA PRO A 59 16.50 18.55 19.04
C PRO A 59 16.89 17.28 19.80
N LEU A 60 16.13 16.22 19.60
CA LEU A 60 16.65 14.99 18.99
C LEU A 60 18.17 14.87 19.26
N ARG A 61 18.55 13.93 20.14
CA ARG A 61 19.94 13.67 20.60
C ARG A 61 20.85 13.34 19.40
N ARG A 62 21.55 14.36 18.86
CA ARG A 62 22.31 14.33 17.58
C ARG A 62 23.08 13.04 17.34
N ASP A 63 23.75 12.52 18.37
CA ASP A 63 24.68 11.39 18.25
C ASP A 63 24.02 10.06 17.87
N LYS A 64 22.70 9.90 18.04
CA LYS A 64 21.97 8.66 17.66
C LYS A 64 21.06 8.83 16.46
N ILE A 65 20.92 10.04 15.95
CA ILE A 65 19.90 10.37 14.95
C ILE A 65 20.30 9.94 13.58
N ASP A 66 21.54 10.21 13.20
CA ASP A 66 21.99 9.94 11.83
C ASP A 66 21.93 8.43 11.54
N ILE A 67 22.22 7.60 12.55
CA ILE A 67 22.11 6.15 12.46
C ILE A 67 20.64 5.73 12.34
N PHE A 68 19.74 6.25 13.18
CA PHE A 68 18.33 5.88 13.13
C PHE A 68 17.63 6.40 11.87
N ILE A 69 17.90 7.63 11.44
CA ILE A 69 17.41 8.20 10.19
C ILE A 69 17.95 7.41 9.00
N SER A 70 19.22 7.00 9.00
CA SER A 70 19.80 6.21 7.91
C SER A 70 19.18 4.81 7.82
N ILE A 71 19.04 4.11 8.95
CA ILE A 71 18.36 2.80 9.01
C ILE A 71 16.90 2.95 8.57
N PHE A 72 16.22 4.00 9.03
CA PHE A 72 14.83 4.28 8.71
C PHE A 72 14.62 4.63 7.23
N ALA A 73 15.45 5.52 6.67
CA ALA A 73 15.44 5.85 5.26
C ALA A 73 15.72 4.59 4.42
N GLY A 74 16.65 3.74 4.86
CA GLY A 74 16.91 2.44 4.24
C GLY A 74 15.69 1.52 4.25
N LEU A 75 14.97 1.43 5.37
CA LEU A 75 13.76 0.62 5.51
C LEU A 75 12.60 1.13 4.65
N VAL A 76 12.38 2.45 4.63
CA VAL A 76 11.35 3.07 3.78
C VAL A 76 11.67 2.87 2.30
N VAL A 77 12.93 3.09 1.90
CA VAL A 77 13.38 2.86 0.53
C VAL A 77 13.25 1.38 0.17
N ALA A 78 13.61 0.45 1.05
CA ALA A 78 13.46 -0.99 0.81
C ALA A 78 11.99 -1.41 0.67
N ALA A 79 11.09 -0.88 1.51
CA ALA A 79 9.65 -1.12 1.41
C ALA A 79 9.08 -0.56 0.09
N GLN A 80 9.48 0.65 -0.30
CA GLN A 80 9.06 1.26 -1.57
C GLN A 80 9.60 0.49 -2.79
N ILE A 81 10.87 0.07 -2.77
CA ILE A 81 11.46 -0.77 -3.83
C ILE A 81 10.71 -2.10 -3.94
N THR A 82 10.40 -2.73 -2.80
CA THR A 82 9.66 -4.00 -2.79
C THR A 82 8.27 -3.83 -3.39
N LEU A 83 7.57 -2.75 -3.06
CA LEU A 83 6.28 -2.42 -3.67
C LEU A 83 6.40 -2.15 -5.18
N ILE A 84 7.44 -1.43 -5.62
CA ILE A 84 7.70 -1.17 -7.04
C ILE A 84 7.99 -2.47 -7.80
N LEU A 85 8.82 -3.36 -7.24
CA LEU A 85 9.15 -4.66 -7.83
C LEU A 85 7.93 -5.58 -7.90
N LEU A 86 7.11 -5.59 -6.86
CA LEU A 86 5.85 -6.33 -6.84
C LEU A 86 4.93 -5.81 -7.96
N ARG A 87 4.76 -4.48 -8.06
CA ARG A 87 3.95 -3.82 -9.09
C ARG A 87 4.47 -4.10 -10.51
N SER A 88 5.79 -4.06 -10.74
CA SER A 88 6.40 -4.29 -12.07
C SER A 88 6.28 -5.75 -12.52
N ARG A 89 6.48 -6.71 -11.60
CA ARG A 89 6.25 -8.13 -11.87
C ARG A 89 4.80 -8.40 -12.28
N PHE A 90 3.84 -7.80 -11.60
CA PHE A 90 2.43 -7.96 -11.95
C PHE A 90 2.05 -7.27 -13.27
N ALA A 91 2.59 -6.09 -13.56
CA ALA A 91 2.39 -5.43 -14.85
C ALA A 91 2.91 -6.27 -16.03
N ALA A 92 4.09 -6.89 -15.87
CA ALA A 92 4.67 -7.77 -16.89
C ALA A 92 3.84 -9.04 -17.14
N VAL A 93 3.19 -9.58 -16.11
CA VAL A 93 2.29 -10.74 -16.24
C VAL A 93 1.02 -10.38 -17.01
N LEU A 94 0.47 -9.18 -16.81
CA LEU A 94 -0.71 -8.72 -17.56
C LEU A 94 -0.38 -8.41 -19.01
N HIS A 95 0.76 -7.78 -19.29
CA HIS A 95 1.11 -7.39 -20.67
C HIS A 95 1.29 -8.60 -21.61
N ARG A 96 1.60 -9.79 -21.08
CA ARG A 96 1.71 -11.02 -21.89
C ARG A 96 0.36 -11.66 -22.28
N ARG A 97 -0.77 -11.21 -21.74
CA ARG A 97 -2.12 -11.73 -22.08
C ARG A 97 -2.95 -10.63 -22.73
N GLU A 98 -2.60 -10.30 -23.97
CA GLU A 98 -3.29 -9.33 -24.81
C GLU A 98 -4.56 -9.98 -25.42
N SER A 99 -5.69 -9.87 -24.71
CA SER A 99 -7.02 -10.05 -25.30
C SER A 99 -7.75 -8.71 -25.20
N SER A 100 -8.43 -8.26 -26.26
CA SER A 100 -9.02 -6.91 -26.31
C SER A 100 -10.12 -6.70 -25.25
N LYS A 101 -10.72 -7.77 -24.72
CA LYS A 101 -11.66 -7.71 -23.58
C LYS A 101 -10.98 -7.54 -22.22
N MET A 102 -9.67 -7.78 -22.11
CA MET A 102 -8.89 -7.54 -20.89
C MET A 102 -8.36 -6.11 -20.75
N GLU A 103 -8.54 -5.26 -21.77
CA GLU A 103 -8.02 -3.90 -21.76
C GLU A 103 -8.71 -3.02 -20.70
N THR A 104 -10.02 -3.17 -20.51
CA THR A 104 -10.78 -2.51 -19.44
C THR A 104 -10.33 -2.98 -18.05
N ALA A 105 -10.15 -4.28 -17.85
CA ALA A 105 -9.63 -4.83 -16.60
C ALA A 105 -8.22 -4.31 -16.28
N TYR A 106 -7.36 -4.19 -17.30
CA TYR A 106 -6.02 -3.60 -17.18
C TYR A 106 -6.07 -2.12 -16.82
N LEU A 107 -6.93 -1.32 -17.45
CA LEU A 107 -7.09 0.11 -17.15
C LEU A 107 -7.60 0.32 -15.72
N TYR A 108 -8.56 -0.48 -15.26
CA TYR A 108 -9.04 -0.45 -13.89
C TYR A 108 -7.95 -0.82 -12.88
N TRP A 109 -7.18 -1.88 -13.17
CA TRP A 109 -6.04 -2.27 -12.34
C TRP A 109 -4.99 -1.17 -12.26
N LYS A 110 -4.64 -0.56 -13.40
CA LYS A 110 -3.69 0.55 -13.48
C LYS A 110 -4.15 1.74 -12.64
N ARG A 111 -5.43 2.10 -12.71
CA ARG A 111 -6.03 3.16 -11.87
C ARG A 111 -5.92 2.82 -10.38
N THR A 112 -6.28 1.59 -9.99
CA THR A 112 -6.17 1.12 -8.60
C THR A 112 -4.73 1.23 -8.11
N LEU A 113 -3.76 0.75 -8.88
CA LEU A 113 -2.34 0.87 -8.53
C LEU A 113 -1.90 2.34 -8.39
N TRP A 114 -2.34 3.20 -9.28
CA TRP A 114 -2.01 4.62 -9.24
C TRP A 114 -2.56 5.29 -7.98
N LEU A 115 -3.81 4.99 -7.61
CA LEU A 115 -4.44 5.49 -6.39
C LEU A 115 -3.74 4.95 -5.12
N LEU A 116 -3.31 3.68 -5.14
CA LEU A 116 -2.50 3.10 -4.07
C LEU A 116 -1.16 3.83 -3.90
N CYS A 117 -0.46 4.15 -5.00
CA CYS A 117 0.75 4.98 -4.94
C CYS A 117 0.47 6.36 -4.34
N CYS A 118 -0.62 7.01 -4.78
CA CYS A 118 -1.00 8.32 -4.26
C CYS A 118 -1.37 8.28 -2.78
N ALA A 119 -1.94 7.17 -2.29
CA ALA A 119 -2.26 6.98 -0.89
C ALA A 119 -1.00 6.77 -0.03
N ASP A 120 0.06 6.17 -0.57
CA ASP A 120 1.33 5.98 0.16
C ASP A 120 2.00 7.34 0.47
N ILE A 121 1.93 8.32 -0.45
CA ILE A 121 2.63 9.61 -0.35
C ILE A 121 2.27 10.39 0.93
N PRO A 122 0.99 10.66 1.26
CA PRO A 122 0.61 11.33 2.49
C PRO A 122 1.16 10.64 3.73
N SER A 123 1.05 9.32 3.82
CA SER A 123 1.50 8.57 5.00
C SER A 123 3.01 8.65 5.22
N GLY A 124 3.79 8.56 4.12
CA GLY A 124 5.23 8.76 4.17
C GLY A 124 5.62 10.20 4.54
N LEU A 125 4.90 11.18 3.98
CA LEU A 125 5.11 12.60 4.31
C LEU A 125 4.80 12.90 5.78
N GLY A 126 3.70 12.36 6.31
CA GLY A 126 3.32 12.48 7.72
C GLY A 126 4.38 11.93 8.66
N LEU A 127 5.00 10.80 8.30
CA LEU A 127 6.09 10.22 9.05
C LEU A 127 7.38 11.06 8.99
N ILE A 128 7.73 11.59 7.82
CA ILE A 128 8.87 12.52 7.69
C ILE A 128 8.65 13.77 8.56
N LEU A 129 7.46 14.36 8.50
CA LEU A 129 7.12 15.53 9.31
C LEU A 129 7.13 15.21 10.81
N PHE A 130 6.67 14.02 11.20
CA PHE A 130 6.79 13.56 12.58
C PHE A 130 8.26 13.43 13.01
N LEU A 131 9.12 12.86 12.18
CA LEU A 131 10.55 12.73 12.49
C LEU A 131 11.26 14.09 12.59
N LEU A 132 10.84 15.08 11.78
CA LEU A 132 11.42 16.41 11.78
C LEU A 132 10.93 17.27 12.97
N PHE A 133 9.65 17.18 13.31
CA PHE A 133 9.01 18.12 14.23
C PHE A 133 8.46 17.48 15.52
N GLY A 134 8.35 16.16 15.60
CA GLY A 134 7.82 15.43 16.76
C GLY A 134 6.29 15.51 16.91
N TYR A 135 5.55 15.98 15.90
CA TYR A 135 4.11 16.19 16.01
C TYR A 135 3.27 14.97 15.60
N TRP A 136 2.73 14.27 16.60
CA TRP A 136 1.76 13.19 16.40
C TRP A 136 0.52 13.61 15.60
N CYS A 137 0.03 14.83 15.81
CA CYS A 137 -1.14 15.32 15.09
C CYS A 137 -0.93 15.34 13.57
N LEU A 138 0.28 15.66 13.10
CA LEU A 138 0.61 15.63 11.68
C LEU A 138 0.62 14.19 11.17
N LEU A 139 1.28 13.28 11.87
CA LEU A 139 1.30 11.86 11.50
C LEU A 139 -0.12 11.30 11.37
N ILE A 140 -0.97 11.54 12.38
CA ILE A 140 -2.35 11.06 12.39
C ILE A 140 -3.15 11.68 11.24
N ALA A 141 -3.08 13.00 11.03
CA ALA A 141 -3.82 13.67 9.97
C ALA A 141 -3.44 13.14 8.57
N PHE A 142 -2.15 12.95 8.32
CA PHE A 142 -1.65 12.42 7.05
C PHE A 142 -1.96 10.93 6.88
N SER A 143 -1.91 10.13 7.95
CA SER A 143 -2.36 8.73 7.94
C SER A 143 -3.86 8.61 7.65
N VAL A 144 -4.71 9.48 8.23
CA VAL A 144 -6.15 9.52 7.93
C VAL A 144 -6.39 9.87 6.46
N CYS A 145 -5.67 10.87 5.94
CA CYS A 145 -5.75 11.24 4.52
C CYS A 145 -5.36 10.08 3.59
N SER A 146 -4.27 9.38 3.91
CA SER A 146 -3.85 8.16 3.22
C SER A 146 -4.93 7.07 3.26
N TYR A 147 -5.56 6.85 4.42
CA TYR A 147 -6.66 5.90 4.58
C TYR A 147 -7.88 6.20 3.71
N LEU A 148 -8.26 7.47 3.59
CA LEU A 148 -9.36 7.89 2.73
C LEU A 148 -9.05 7.58 1.25
N LEU A 149 -7.81 7.78 0.82
CA LEU A 149 -7.36 7.43 -0.53
C LEU A 149 -7.32 5.92 -0.75
N TYR A 150 -6.88 5.12 0.23
CA TYR A 150 -6.97 3.66 0.13
C TYR A 150 -8.42 3.18 0.03
N ALA A 151 -9.34 3.77 0.79
CA ALA A 151 -10.75 3.41 0.72
C ALA A 151 -11.33 3.67 -0.69
N GLN A 152 -10.90 4.74 -1.35
CA GLN A 152 -11.27 5.04 -2.74
C GLN A 152 -10.59 4.10 -3.76
N ALA A 153 -9.42 3.55 -3.42
CA ALA A 153 -8.68 2.62 -4.27
C ALA A 153 -9.22 1.18 -4.21
N TYR A 154 -10.26 0.89 -3.42
CA TYR A 154 -10.74 -0.49 -3.23
C TYR A 154 -11.23 -1.12 -4.55
N PRO A 155 -10.67 -2.27 -4.98
CA PRO A 155 -11.08 -2.93 -6.21
C PRO A 155 -12.44 -3.62 -6.03
N ARG A 156 -13.48 -3.11 -6.70
CA ARG A 156 -14.85 -3.66 -6.68
C ARG A 156 -15.12 -4.56 -7.89
N ALA A 157 -15.76 -5.70 -7.65
CA ALA A 157 -16.10 -6.70 -8.68
C ALA A 157 -17.11 -6.19 -9.73
N ARG A 158 -17.97 -5.25 -9.35
CA ARG A 158 -19.17 -4.84 -10.12
C ARG A 158 -18.90 -4.28 -11.52
N ILE A 159 -17.66 -3.91 -11.79
CA ILE A 159 -17.22 -3.25 -13.01
C ILE A 159 -16.80 -4.27 -14.09
N LEU A 160 -16.54 -5.52 -13.71
CA LEU A 160 -16.12 -6.58 -14.63
C LEU A 160 -17.31 -7.34 -15.26
N THR A 161 -18.53 -6.97 -14.88
CA THR A 161 -19.79 -7.61 -15.30
C THR A 161 -20.69 -6.72 -16.16
N GLU A 162 -20.31 -5.45 -16.36
CA GLU A 162 -20.97 -4.48 -17.26
C GLU A 162 -20.14 -4.33 -18.54
#